data_AF-A0A8K0JV45-F1
#
_entry.id   AF-A0A8K0JV45-F1
#
_cell.length_a   1.000
_cell.length_b   1.000
_cell.length_c   1.000
_cell.angle_alpha   90.00
_cell.angle_beta   90.00
_cell.angle_gamma   90.00
#
_symmetry.space_group_name_H-M   'P 1'
#
loop_
_entity.id
_entity.type
_entity.pdbx_description
1 polymer ?
#
loop_
_entity_poly.entity_id
_entity_poly.type
_entity_poly.pdbx_seq_one_letter_code
_entity_poly.pdbx_strand_id
1 'polypeptide(L)'
;MGGEMDGIKDEDRKRRLRLLEEKIQDPRSIANVDCLLDTVQALVADCDHPAVKRMKNVEAYMNRYDSLASDIFRLRMKNDDFTLIKVIGRGAFGEVQLVRNKSTNKVYAMKLLSKFE
;
A
#
# COMPACT_ATOMS: atom_id res chain seq x y z
N MET A 1 18.74 3.99 -12.02
CA MET A 1 18.41 3.22 -13.25
C MET A 1 17.24 3.92 -13.92
N GLY A 2 17.52 4.98 -14.69
CA GLY A 2 16.51 5.61 -15.55
C GLY A 2 16.48 4.83 -16.85
N GLY A 3 15.42 4.07 -17.09
CA GLY A 3 15.23 3.35 -18.34
C GLY A 3 15.02 4.34 -19.48
N GLU A 4 15.72 4.12 -20.59
CA GLU A 4 15.69 4.93 -21.80
C GLU A 4 14.24 5.12 -22.31
N MET A 5 13.70 6.33 -22.15
CA MET A 5 12.49 6.80 -22.86
C MET A 5 12.79 7.21 -24.31
N ASP A 6 13.86 6.69 -24.90
CA ASP A 6 14.42 7.16 -26.18
C ASP A 6 13.76 6.54 -27.42
N GLY A 7 12.84 5.61 -27.23
CA GLY A 7 12.09 4.96 -28.32
C GLY A 7 10.76 5.63 -28.71
N ILE A 8 10.30 6.66 -28.00
CA ILE A 8 8.99 7.29 -28.25
C ILE A 8 9.16 8.48 -29.21
N LYS A 9 8.75 8.31 -30.48
CA LYS A 9 8.76 9.38 -31.51
C LYS A 9 7.69 10.46 -31.30
N ASP A 10 6.67 10.17 -30.51
CA ASP A 10 5.56 11.08 -30.20
C ASP A 10 5.92 11.95 -28.98
N GLU A 11 6.29 13.20 -29.25
CA GLU A 11 6.69 14.17 -28.22
C GLU A 11 5.57 14.54 -27.26
N ASP A 12 4.30 14.56 -27.71
CA ASP A 12 3.17 14.82 -26.82
C ASP A 12 2.99 13.66 -25.83
N ARG A 13 3.03 12.43 -26.33
CA ARG A 13 3.00 11.24 -25.47
C ARG A 13 4.17 11.26 -24.49
N LYS A 14 5.39 11.56 -24.95
CA LYS A 14 6.59 11.64 -24.09
C LYS A 14 6.40 12.68 -22.98
N ARG A 15 5.85 13.85 -23.32
CA ARG A 15 5.51 14.90 -22.35
C ARG A 15 4.48 14.43 -21.32
N ARG A 16 3.38 13.81 -21.75
CA ARG A 16 2.33 13.30 -20.83
C ARG A 16 2.84 12.20 -19.90
N LEU A 17 3.71 11.31 -20.38
CA LEU A 17 4.34 10.28 -19.55
C LEU A 17 5.24 10.89 -18.48
N ARG A 18 6.07 11.88 -18.82
CA ARG A 18 6.89 12.58 -17.83
C ARG A 18 6.06 13.22 -16.71
N LEU A 19 4.97 13.90 -17.07
CA LEU A 19 4.06 14.49 -16.08
C LEU A 19 3.41 13.45 -15.16
N LEU A 20 3.15 12.25 -15.67
CA LEU A 20 2.62 11.16 -14.86
C LEU A 20 3.69 10.56 -13.94
N GLU A 21 4.91 10.35 -14.44
CA GLU A 21 6.04 9.88 -13.64
C GLU A 21 6.36 10.84 -12.49
N GLU A 22 6.35 12.15 -12.75
CA GLU A 22 6.50 13.18 -11.71
C GLU A 22 5.45 13.01 -10.59
N LYS A 23 4.18 12.77 -10.96
CA LYS A 23 3.10 12.53 -10.00
C LYS A 23 3.25 11.24 -9.22
N ILE A 24 3.85 10.20 -9.81
CA ILE A 24 4.07 8.90 -9.15
C ILE A 24 5.27 8.97 -8.20
N GLN A 25 6.28 9.79 -8.53
CA GLN A 25 7.48 9.96 -7.73
C GLN A 25 7.31 10.95 -6.57
N ASP A 26 6.37 11.90 -6.67
CA ASP A 26 6.08 12.85 -5.58
C ASP A 26 5.42 12.15 -4.38
N PRO A 27 6.08 12.07 -3.20
CA PRO A 27 5.52 11.41 -2.01
C PRO A 27 4.25 12.06 -1.46
N ARG A 28 3.96 13.32 -1.83
CA ARG A 28 2.75 14.05 -1.39
C ARG A 28 1.57 13.87 -2.35
N SER A 29 1.81 13.28 -3.52
CA SER A 29 0.78 13.01 -4.51
C SER A 29 -0.09 11.83 -4.10
N ILE A 30 -1.40 11.91 -4.37
CA ILE A 30 -2.34 10.79 -4.22
C ILE A 30 -2.03 9.62 -5.17
N ALA A 31 -1.27 9.87 -6.24
CA ALA A 31 -0.87 8.88 -7.21
C ALA A 31 0.54 8.33 -6.96
N ASN A 32 1.13 8.58 -5.78
CA ASN A 32 2.43 8.03 -5.45
C ASN A 32 2.39 6.49 -5.41
N VAL A 33 3.57 5.86 -5.48
CA VAL A 33 3.68 4.39 -5.52
C VAL A 33 2.94 3.73 -4.35
N ASP A 34 3.13 4.20 -3.12
CA ASP A 34 2.48 3.63 -1.93
C ASP A 34 0.95 3.67 -2.02
N CYS A 35 0.39 4.81 -2.42
CA CYS A 35 -1.05 4.99 -2.59
C CYS A 35 -1.60 4.10 -3.70
N LEU A 36 -0.89 3.94 -4.82
CA LEU A 36 -1.31 3.04 -5.89
C LEU A 36 -1.30 1.58 -5.43
N LEU A 37 -0.30 1.17 -4.63
CA LEU A 37 -0.28 -0.18 -4.04
C LEU A 37 -1.40 -0.38 -3.03
N ASP A 38 -1.75 0.64 -2.24
CA ASP A 38 -2.90 0.61 -1.33
C ASP A 38 -4.19 0.31 -2.10
N THR A 39 -4.38 0.87 -3.30
CA THR A 39 -5.59 0.60 -4.11
C THR A 39 -5.71 -0.85 -4.55
N VAL A 40 -4.58 -1.51 -4.88
CA VAL A 40 -4.57 -2.93 -5.26
C VAL A 40 -4.92 -3.80 -4.05
N GLN A 41 -4.33 -3.52 -2.89
CA GLN A 41 -4.61 -4.25 -1.65
C GLN A 41 -6.06 -4.05 -1.19
N ALA A 42 -6.57 -2.82 -1.24
CA ALA A 42 -7.95 -2.50 -0.86
C ALA A 42 -8.96 -3.20 -1.77
N LEU A 43 -8.75 -3.15 -3.09
CA LEU A 43 -9.67 -3.79 -4.03
C LEU A 43 -9.70 -5.31 -3.86
N VAL A 44 -8.54 -5.95 -3.68
CA VAL A 44 -8.47 -7.39 -3.40
C VAL A 44 -9.19 -7.73 -2.08
N ALA A 45 -8.95 -6.96 -1.02
CA ALA A 45 -9.61 -7.17 0.28
C ALA A 45 -11.13 -7.03 0.20
N ASP A 46 -11.64 -5.99 -0.48
CA ASP A 46 -13.08 -5.74 -0.63
C ASP A 46 -13.76 -6.79 -1.54
N CYS A 47 -13.01 -7.36 -2.48
CA CYS A 47 -13.51 -8.36 -3.42
C CYS A 47 -13.43 -9.81 -2.89
N ASP A 48 -12.72 -10.06 -1.78
CA ASP A 48 -12.63 -11.38 -1.16
C ASP A 48 -13.88 -11.73 -0.31
N HIS A 49 -15.05 -11.48 -0.90
CA HIS A 49 -16.34 -11.87 -0.35
C HIS A 49 -17.07 -12.77 -1.36
N PRO A 50 -17.65 -13.93 -0.95
CA PRO A 50 -18.23 -14.91 -1.89
C PRO A 50 -19.28 -14.33 -2.84
N ALA A 51 -20.06 -13.34 -2.40
CA ALA A 51 -21.06 -12.70 -3.25
C ALA A 51 -20.43 -11.87 -4.40
N VAL A 52 -19.32 -11.18 -4.13
CA VAL A 52 -18.62 -10.28 -5.06
C VAL A 52 -17.68 -11.09 -5.98
N LYS A 53 -16.97 -12.05 -5.40
CA LYS A 53 -15.99 -12.91 -6.08
C LYS A 53 -16.57 -13.73 -7.24
N ARG A 54 -17.88 -14.01 -7.24
CA ARG A 54 -18.59 -14.73 -8.32
C ARG A 54 -18.85 -13.88 -9.57
N MET A 55 -18.63 -12.56 -9.51
CA MET A 55 -18.73 -11.71 -10.69
C MET A 55 -17.54 -11.97 -11.60
N LYS A 56 -17.77 -12.39 -12.86
CA LYS A 56 -16.69 -12.82 -13.79
C LYS A 56 -15.52 -11.84 -13.89
N ASN A 57 -15.80 -10.54 -13.93
CA ASN A 57 -14.76 -9.51 -14.02
C ASN A 57 -13.95 -9.40 -12.73
N VAL A 58 -14.59 -9.55 -11.57
CA VAL A 58 -13.91 -9.56 -10.26
C VAL A 58 -13.08 -10.83 -10.13
N GLU A 59 -13.63 -11.99 -10.47
CA GLU A 59 -12.91 -13.25 -10.46
C GLU A 59 -11.64 -13.17 -11.32
N ALA A 60 -11.75 -12.63 -12.54
CA ALA A 60 -10.60 -12.44 -13.43
C ALA A 60 -9.54 -11.49 -12.84
N TYR A 61 -9.97 -10.41 -12.17
CA TYR A 61 -9.05 -9.51 -11.49
C TYR A 61 -8.36 -10.20 -10.32
N MET A 62 -9.11 -10.85 -9.43
CA MET A 62 -8.59 -11.58 -8.27
C MET A 62 -7.58 -12.65 -8.71
N ASN A 63 -7.93 -13.48 -9.69
CA ASN A 63 -7.02 -14.52 -10.21
C ASN A 63 -5.70 -13.95 -10.75
N ARG A 64 -5.69 -12.70 -11.24
CA ARG A 64 -4.48 -12.05 -11.75
C ARG A 64 -3.66 -11.35 -10.66
N TYR A 65 -4.31 -10.74 -9.69
CA TYR A 65 -3.68 -9.82 -8.74
C TYR A 65 -3.53 -10.37 -7.31
N ASP A 66 -4.15 -11.49 -6.96
CA ASP A 66 -4.12 -12.05 -5.60
C ASP A 66 -2.68 -12.34 -5.12
N SER A 67 -1.85 -12.93 -5.98
CA SER A 67 -0.42 -13.15 -5.68
C SER A 67 0.33 -11.83 -5.48
N LEU A 68 0.07 -10.82 -6.30
CA LEU A 68 0.73 -9.53 -6.18
C LEU A 68 0.28 -8.81 -4.90
N ALA A 69 -1.01 -8.82 -4.58
CA ALA A 69 -1.54 -8.23 -3.34
C ALA A 69 -0.93 -8.90 -2.10
N SER A 70 -0.76 -10.22 -2.14
CA SER A 70 -0.05 -10.98 -1.10
C SER A 70 1.41 -10.57 -0.96
N ASP A 71 2.12 -10.39 -2.08
CA ASP A 71 3.50 -9.89 -2.06
C ASP A 71 3.59 -8.47 -1.50
N ILE A 72 2.70 -7.56 -1.91
CA ILE A 72 2.63 -6.19 -1.39
C ILE A 72 2.44 -6.23 0.14
N PHE A 73 1.52 -7.06 0.64
CA PHE A 73 1.30 -7.20 2.09
C PHE A 73 2.52 -7.75 2.83
N ARG A 74 3.20 -8.76 2.26
CA ARG A 74 4.35 -9.40 2.89
C ARG A 74 5.58 -8.51 2.92
N LEU A 75 5.84 -7.80 1.82
CA LEU A 75 7.07 -7.04 1.59
C LEU A 75 7.02 -5.60 2.13
N ARG A 76 5.83 -5.00 2.28
CA ARG A 76 5.68 -3.70 2.94
C ARG A 76 5.71 -3.84 4.46
N MET A 77 5.91 -2.71 5.13
CA MET A 77 5.91 -2.62 6.59
C MET A 77 4.56 -3.07 7.16
N LYS A 78 4.60 -3.95 8.16
CA LYS A 78 3.44 -4.48 8.87
C LYS A 78 3.65 -4.44 10.37
N ASN A 79 2.55 -4.57 11.12
CA ASN A 79 2.57 -4.66 12.59
C ASN A 79 3.53 -5.75 13.10
N ASP A 80 3.61 -6.88 12.39
CA ASP A 80 4.49 -8.00 12.72
C ASP A 80 5.98 -7.65 12.66
N ASP A 81 6.37 -6.52 12.06
CA ASP A 81 7.76 -6.05 12.05
C ASP A 81 8.15 -5.38 13.39
N PHE A 82 7.21 -5.26 14.33
CA PHE A 82 7.38 -4.62 15.62
C PHE A 82 7.08 -5.58 16.78
N THR A 83 7.83 -5.44 17.87
CA THR A 83 7.57 -6.09 19.14
C THR A 83 6.90 -5.09 20.09
N LEU A 84 5.71 -5.42 20.58
CA LEU A 84 5.05 -4.65 21.63
C LEU A 84 5.86 -4.73 22.93
N ILE A 85 6.21 -3.57 23.49
CA ILE A 85 6.83 -3.48 24.81
C ILE A 85 5.75 -3.24 25.86
N LYS A 86 4.93 -2.20 25.68
CA LYS A 86 3.83 -1.87 26.58
C LYS A 86 2.82 -0.95 25.90
N VAL A 87 1.56 -0.99 26.33
CA VAL A 87 0.58 0.06 26.01
C VAL A 87 0.90 1.29 26.86
N ILE A 88 0.94 2.47 26.24
CA ILE A 88 1.29 3.75 26.89
C ILE A 88 0.15 4.77 26.88
N GLY A 89 -0.93 4.51 26.15
CA GLY A 89 -2.12 5.36 26.17
C GLY A 89 -3.32 4.68 25.53
N ARG A 90 -4.52 5.03 25.99
CA ARG A 90 -5.80 4.61 25.41
C ARG A 90 -6.71 5.84 25.29
N GLY A 91 -7.40 5.98 24.17
CA GLY A 91 -8.32 7.09 23.91
C GLY A 91 -9.52 6.64 23.09
N ALA A 92 -10.37 7.60 22.71
CA ALA A 92 -11.61 7.33 21.99
C ALA A 92 -11.41 6.70 20.60
N PHE A 93 -10.24 6.89 19.99
CA PHE A 93 -9.94 6.46 18.61
C PHE A 93 -8.94 5.28 18.57
N GLY A 94 -8.70 4.62 19.70
CA GLY A 94 -7.78 3.49 19.80
C GLY A 94 -6.69 3.67 20.85
N GLU A 95 -5.57 2.97 20.67
CA GLU A 95 -4.49 2.89 21.65
C GLU A 95 -3.13 3.29 21.10
N VAL A 96 -2.24 3.70 22.00
CA VAL A 96 -0.85 4.02 21.70
C VAL A 96 0.04 3.01 22.40
N GLN A 97 0.89 2.34 21.63
CA GLN A 97 1.79 1.29 22.07
C GLN A 97 3.25 1.75 21.98
N LEU A 98 4.04 1.52 23.03
CA LEU A 98 5.50 1.57 22.93
C LEU A 98 5.97 0.27 22.29
N VAL A 99 6.63 0.38 21.14
CA VAL A 99 7.06 -0.76 20.34
C VAL A 99 8.53 -0.66 19.95
N ARG A 100 9.14 -1.80 19.64
CA ARG A 100 10.49 -1.89 19.09
C ARG A 100 10.44 -2.52 17.71
N ASN A 101 10.99 -1.85 16.71
CA ASN A 101 11.16 -2.45 15.39
C ASN A 101 12.18 -3.60 15.47
N LYS A 102 11.81 -4.78 14.98
CA LYS A 102 12.57 -6.03 15.15
C LYS A 102 13.95 -6.00 14.46
N SER A 103 14.05 -5.35 13.30
CA SER A 103 15.30 -5.33 12.51
C SER A 103 16.26 -4.21 12.94
N THR A 104 15.72 -3.03 13.24
CA THR A 104 16.53 -1.84 13.57
C THR A 104 16.78 -1.65 15.06
N ASN A 105 16.08 -2.40 15.92
CA ASN A 105 16.05 -2.22 17.38
C ASN A 105 15.62 -0.82 17.87
N LYS A 106 15.16 0.06 16.98
CA LYS A 106 14.67 1.39 17.32
C LYS A 106 13.31 1.30 18.02
N VAL A 107 13.12 2.14 19.02
CA VAL A 107 11.90 2.21 19.84
C VAL A 107 11.03 3.37 19.37
N TYR A 108 9.73 3.14 19.28
CA TYR A 108 8.73 4.07 18.77
C TYR A 108 7.45 4.05 19.61
N ALA A 109 6.66 5.11 19.54
CA ALA A 109 5.26 5.10 19.94
C ALA A 109 4.38 4.89 18.69
N MET A 110 3.65 3.78 18.63
CA MET A 110 2.76 3.43 17.53
C MET A 110 1.30 3.68 17.94
N LYS A 111 0.59 4.51 17.19
CA LYS A 111 -0.85 4.74 17.38
C LYS A 111 -1.65 3.79 16.49
N LEU A 112 -2.53 3.01 17.10
CA LEU A 112 -3.45 2.11 16.40
C LEU A 112 -4.80 2.82 16.28
N LEU A 113 -5.36 2.81 15.07
CA LEU A 113 -6.68 3.35 14.76
C LEU A 113 -7.55 2.20 14.24
N SER A 114 -8.76 2.04 14.78
CA SER A 114 -9.73 1.07 14.26
C SER A 114 -10.19 1.51 12.87
N LYS A 115 -10.38 0.56 11.94
CA LYS A 115 -10.99 0.81 10.63
C LYS A 115 -12.53 0.80 10.68
N PHE A 116 -13.10 0.31 11.78
CA PHE A 116 -14.54 0.05 11.93
C PHE A 116 -15.23 0.94 12.99
N GLU A 117 -14.48 1.87 13.59
CA GLU A 117 -15.03 2.93 14.46
C GLU A 117 -15.07 4.26 13.72
#